data_AF-A0A7J2M7Q5-F1
#
_entry.id   AF-A0A7J2M7Q5-F1
#
_cell.length_a   1.000
_cell.length_b   1.000
_cell.length_c   1.000
_cell.angle_alpha   90.00
_cell.angle_beta   90.00
_cell.angle_gamma   90.00
#
_symmetry.space_group_name_H-M   'P 1'
#
loop_
_entity.id
_entity.type
_entity.pdbx_description
1 polymer ?
#
loop_
_entity_poly.entity_id
_entity_poly.type
_entity_poly.pdbx_seq_one_letter_code
_entity_poly.pdbx_strand_id
1 'polypeptide(L)'
;GIGFGKRTGKGIEDNCDIIAHMRELKGMGRPVLVGISQKTFIGNILGAEKGERIEGSLGAEAVAIINGADIIRCHHVLKTKRMAAVVDRIVR
;
A
#
# COMPACT_ATOMS: atom_id res chain seq x y z
N GLY A 1 -4.25 10.65 -0.84
CA GLY A 1 -3.17 9.80 -1.39
C GLY A 1 -2.20 9.42 -0.29
N ILE A 2 -1.66 8.20 -0.35
CA ILE A 2 -0.73 7.68 0.67
C ILE A 2 0.57 8.50 0.68
N GLY A 3 0.99 8.90 1.87
CA GLY A 3 2.21 9.69 2.12
C GLY A 3 2.10 11.17 1.75
N PHE A 4 0.90 11.74 1.67
CA PHE A 4 0.68 13.18 1.42
C PHE A 4 -0.29 13.76 2.46
N GLY A 5 0.20 14.67 3.30
CA GLY A 5 -0.61 15.32 4.35
C GLY A 5 -1.14 14.34 5.41
N LYS A 6 -0.43 13.23 5.65
CA LYS A 6 -0.79 12.17 6.61
C LYS A 6 0.10 12.24 7.83
N ARG A 7 -0.49 12.07 9.01
CA ARG A 7 0.23 12.10 10.29
C ARG A 7 0.96 10.79 10.47
N THR A 8 2.22 10.91 10.88
CA THR A 8 3.11 9.79 11.21
C THR A 8 3.82 10.11 12.51
N GLY A 9 3.77 9.22 13.49
CA GLY A 9 4.37 9.45 14.80
C GLY A 9 4.07 8.32 15.79
N LYS A 10 4.50 8.48 17.04
CA LYS A 10 4.31 7.46 18.08
C LYS A 10 2.81 7.22 18.32
N GLY A 11 2.33 6.05 17.89
CA GLY A 11 0.93 5.64 18.01
C GLY A 11 -0.02 6.22 16.97
N ILE A 12 0.47 6.94 15.95
CA ILE A 12 -0.34 7.52 14.88
C ILE A 12 0.29 7.16 13.53
N GLU A 13 -0.44 6.43 12.70
CA GLU A 13 -0.03 6.14 11.33
C GLU A 13 -1.23 6.16 10.39
N ASP A 14 -1.65 7.37 10.01
CA ASP A 14 -2.82 7.60 9.16
C ASP A 14 -2.74 6.80 7.84
N ASN A 15 -1.53 6.51 7.34
CA ASN A 15 -1.38 5.71 6.12
C ASN A 15 -1.83 4.26 6.33
N CYS A 16 -1.52 3.67 7.50
CA CYS A 16 -1.97 2.32 7.85
C CYS A 16 -3.49 2.28 8.01
N ASP A 17 -4.07 3.26 8.69
CA ASP A 17 -5.53 3.34 8.87
C ASP A 17 -6.25 3.48 7.53
N ILE A 18 -5.75 4.33 6.63
CA ILE A 18 -6.31 4.48 5.28
C ILE A 18 -6.22 3.16 4.51
N ILE A 19 -5.08 2.47 4.54
CA ILE A 19 -4.91 1.16 3.87
C ILE A 19 -5.88 0.12 4.44
N ALA A 20 -6.09 0.10 5.75
CA ALA A 20 -7.01 -0.81 6.42
C ALA A 20 -8.49 -0.59 6.02
N HIS A 21 -8.89 0.67 5.83
CA HIS A 21 -10.28 1.06 5.54
C HIS A 21 -10.52 1.40 4.06
N MET A 22 -9.59 1.02 3.18
CA MET A 22 -9.64 1.33 1.75
C MET A 22 -10.90 0.86 1.03
N ARG A 23 -11.59 -0.17 1.55
CA ARG A 23 -12.85 -0.68 0.98
C ARG A 23 -13.94 0.38 0.93
N GLU A 24 -13.92 1.35 1.84
CA GLU A 24 -14.88 2.46 1.86
C GLU A 24 -14.81 3.31 0.58
N LEU A 25 -13.62 3.41 -0.03
CA LEU A 25 -13.44 4.14 -1.28
C LEU A 25 -14.16 3.47 -2.46
N LYS A 26 -14.43 2.17 -2.38
CA LYS A 26 -15.18 1.44 -3.41
C LYS A 26 -16.66 1.83 -3.45
N GLY A 27 -17.20 2.39 -2.37
CA GLY A 27 -18.56 2.93 -2.33
C GLY A 27 -18.82 4.04 -3.35
N MET A 28 -17.75 4.65 -3.90
CA MET A 28 -17.85 5.68 -4.94
C MET A 28 -18.06 5.11 -6.36
N GLY A 29 -18.09 3.80 -6.54
CA GLY A 29 -18.36 3.16 -7.84
C GLY A 29 -17.26 3.37 -8.90
N ARG A 30 -16.03 3.72 -8.49
CA ARG A 30 -14.89 3.96 -9.39
C ARG A 30 -13.71 3.05 -9.06
N PRO A 31 -12.83 2.75 -10.03
CA PRO A 31 -11.56 2.08 -9.76
C PRO A 31 -10.67 2.90 -8.81
N VAL A 32 -9.99 2.23 -7.89
CA VAL A 32 -9.12 2.81 -6.88
C VAL A 32 -7.65 2.53 -7.25
N LEU A 33 -6.88 3.60 -7.43
CA LEU A 33 -5.43 3.54 -7.61
C LEU A 33 -4.71 3.85 -6.31
N VAL A 34 -3.69 3.06 -5.98
CA VAL A 34 -2.87 3.24 -4.77
C VAL A 34 -1.39 3.32 -5.12
N GLY A 35 -0.70 4.30 -4.53
CA GLY A 35 0.74 4.47 -4.63
C GLY A 35 1.44 4.40 -3.27
N ILE A 36 1.86 3.20 -2.87
CA ILE A 36 2.52 2.93 -1.56
C ILE A 36 4.04 2.79 -1.69
N SER A 37 4.53 2.31 -2.83
CA SER A 37 5.92 1.91 -3.05
C SER A 37 6.99 2.90 -2.54
N GLN A 38 7.84 2.43 -1.62
CA GLN A 38 8.96 3.11 -0.97
C GLN A 38 8.65 4.39 -0.16
N LYS A 39 7.39 4.61 0.20
CA LYS A 39 6.97 5.80 0.97
C LYS A 39 7.63 5.85 2.35
N THR A 40 7.76 7.07 2.88
CA THR A 40 8.45 7.34 4.16
C THR A 40 7.85 6.60 5.34
N PHE A 41 6.51 6.43 5.39
CA PHE A 41 5.86 5.72 6.49
C PHE A 41 6.35 4.27 6.64
N ILE A 42 6.66 3.59 5.53
CA ILE A 42 7.25 2.24 5.56
C ILE A 42 8.65 2.29 6.18
N GLY A 43 9.44 3.29 5.82
CA GLY A 43 10.76 3.52 6.41
C GLY A 43 10.68 3.80 7.91
N ASN A 44 9.68 4.57 8.34
CA ASN A 44 9.46 4.88 9.76
C ASN A 44 9.10 3.63 10.57
N ILE A 45 8.28 2.72 10.01
CA ILE A 45 7.90 1.46 10.66
C ILE A 45 9.08 0.49 10.74
N LEU A 46 9.84 0.35 9.65
CA LEU A 46 10.91 -0.63 9.54
C LEU A 46 12.27 -0.14 10.04
N GLY A 47 12.43 1.17 10.27
CA GLY A 47 13.74 1.78 10.49
C GLY A 47 14.66 1.71 9.26
N ALA A 48 14.08 1.74 8.05
CA ALA A 48 14.79 1.44 6.79
C ALA A 48 14.91 2.64 5.84
N GLU A 49 16.04 2.73 5.14
CA GLU A 49 16.29 3.77 4.15
C GLU A 49 15.50 3.56 2.84
N LYS A 50 15.48 4.59 1.99
CA LYS A 50 14.84 4.49 0.69
C LYS A 50 15.66 3.53 -0.19
N GLY A 51 15.06 2.40 -0.57
CA GLY A 51 15.72 1.32 -1.30
C GLY A 51 15.60 -0.02 -0.57
N GLU A 52 15.52 0.04 0.75
CA GLU A 52 15.41 -1.13 1.66
C GLU A 52 13.97 -1.34 2.16
N ARG A 53 13.00 -0.77 1.43
CA ARG A 53 11.57 -0.78 1.80
C ARG A 53 10.74 -1.71 0.93
N ILE A 54 11.38 -2.62 0.18
CA ILE A 54 10.68 -3.41 -0.83
C ILE A 54 9.70 -4.40 -0.16
N GLU A 55 10.12 -5.08 0.89
CA GLU A 55 9.31 -6.03 1.66
C GLU A 55 8.10 -5.33 2.27
N GLY A 56 8.33 -4.19 2.94
CA GLY A 56 7.25 -3.37 3.51
C GLY A 56 6.31 -2.79 2.45
N SER A 57 6.85 -2.40 1.28
CA SER A 57 6.04 -1.94 0.14
C SER A 57 5.14 -3.05 -0.37
N LEU A 58 5.68 -4.25 -0.60
CA LEU A 58 4.92 -5.38 -1.09
C LEU A 58 3.85 -5.82 -0.09
N GLY A 59 4.16 -5.85 1.20
CA GLY A 59 3.19 -6.17 2.25
C GLY A 59 2.02 -5.19 2.28
N ALA A 60 2.30 -3.89 2.26
CA ALA A 60 1.27 -2.86 2.25
C ALA A 60 0.47 -2.83 0.93
N GLU A 61 1.12 -3.09 -0.21
CA GLU A 61 0.45 -3.24 -1.52
C GLU A 61 -0.47 -4.47 -1.54
N ALA A 62 -0.07 -5.60 -0.94
CA ALA A 62 -0.91 -6.79 -0.82
C ALA A 62 -2.18 -6.51 -0.01
N VAL A 63 -2.05 -5.83 1.14
CA VAL A 63 -3.20 -5.42 1.96
C VAL A 63 -4.09 -4.44 1.19
N ALA A 64 -3.52 -3.51 0.42
CA ALA A 64 -4.30 -2.62 -0.43
C ALA A 64 -5.13 -3.39 -1.47
N ILE A 65 -4.57 -4.43 -2.10
CA ILE A 65 -5.31 -5.31 -3.04
C ILE A 65 -6.46 -6.02 -2.32
N ILE A 66 -6.19 -6.64 -1.16
CA ILE A 66 -7.19 -7.29 -0.29
C ILE A 66 -8.33 -6.32 0.08
N ASN A 67 -7.99 -5.04 0.25
CA ASN A 67 -8.92 -3.97 0.59
C ASN A 67 -9.47 -3.22 -0.62
N GLY A 68 -9.36 -3.79 -1.82
CA GLY A 68 -10.10 -3.34 -2.99
C GLY A 68 -9.35 -2.41 -3.93
N ALA A 69 -8.03 -2.25 -3.80
CA ALA A 69 -7.24 -1.51 -4.79
C ALA A 69 -7.30 -2.18 -6.17
N ASP A 70 -7.71 -1.44 -7.20
CA ASP A 70 -7.78 -1.96 -8.58
C ASP A 70 -6.45 -1.74 -9.33
N ILE A 71 -5.70 -0.69 -8.96
CA ILE A 71 -4.43 -0.34 -9.61
C ILE A 71 -3.36 -0.07 -8.55
N ILE A 72 -2.20 -0.73 -8.69
CA ILE A 72 -1.02 -0.47 -7.87
C ILE A 72 0.03 0.30 -8.66
N ARG A 73 0.41 1.48 -8.18
CA ARG A 73 1.53 2.27 -8.70
C ARG A 73 2.79 1.93 -7.91
N CYS A 74 3.76 1.31 -8.58
CA CYS A 74 4.99 0.82 -7.95
C CYS A 74 6.26 1.25 -8.70
N HIS A 75 7.41 1.17 -8.02
CA HIS A 75 8.73 1.35 -8.66
C HIS A 75 9.33 0.01 -9.11
N HIS A 76 9.09 -1.09 -8.39
CA HIS A 76 9.66 -2.41 -8.67
C HIS A 76 8.63 -3.33 -9.36
N VAL A 77 8.38 -3.05 -10.64
CA VAL A 77 7.29 -3.67 -11.42
C VAL A 77 7.28 -5.20 -11.35
N LEU A 78 8.43 -5.86 -11.56
CA LEU A 78 8.48 -7.33 -11.56
C LEU A 78 8.08 -7.93 -10.21
N LYS A 79 8.57 -7.36 -9.10
CA LYS A 79 8.29 -7.85 -7.75
C LYS A 79 6.83 -7.61 -7.38
N THR A 80 6.32 -6.40 -7.63
CA THR A 80 4.91 -6.07 -7.37
C THR A 80 3.97 -6.91 -8.23
N LYS A 81 4.26 -7.14 -9.51
CA LYS A 81 3.44 -7.99 -10.39
C LYS A 81 3.36 -9.44 -9.89
N ARG A 82 4.49 -10.03 -9.49
CA ARG A 82 4.53 -11.40 -8.96
C ARG A 82 3.70 -11.53 -7.68
N MET A 83 3.87 -10.60 -6.75
CA MET A 83 3.06 -10.55 -5.52
C MET A 83 1.57 -10.38 -5.85
N ALA A 84 1.23 -9.39 -6.67
CA ALA A 84 -0.16 -9.09 -7.02
C ALA A 84 -0.86 -10.28 -7.69
N ALA A 85 -0.19 -10.99 -8.61
CA ALA A 85 -0.77 -12.16 -9.28
C ALA A 85 -1.15 -13.28 -8.30
N VAL A 86 -0.33 -13.49 -7.26
CA VAL A 86 -0.63 -14.49 -6.21
C VAL A 86 -1.74 -14.00 -5.30
N VAL A 87 -1.69 -12.74 -4.85
CA VAL A 87 -2.72 -12.15 -3.98
C VAL A 87 -4.08 -12.13 -4.66
N ASP A 88 -4.14 -11.66 -5.92
CA ASP A 88 -5.36 -11.67 -6.73
C ASP A 88 -5.96 -13.08 -6.79
N ARG A 89 -5.14 -14.12 -7.03
CA ARG A 89 -5.63 -15.50 -7.09
C ARG A 89 -6.23 -16.02 -5.78
N ILE A 90 -5.85 -15.43 -4.65
CA ILE A 90 -6.35 -15.80 -3.32
C ILE A 90 -7.66 -15.05 -3.00
N VAL A 91 -7.80 -13.80 -3.43
CA VAL A 91 -8.87 -12.90 -2.94
C VAL A 91 -9.87 -12.45 -4.01
N ARG A 92 -9.69 -12.84 -5.27
CA ARG A 92 -10.54 -12.55 -6.42
C ARG A 92 -10.77 -13.80 -7.26
#